data_AF-A0A495VF51-F1
#
_entry.id   AF-A0A495VF51-F1
#
_cell.length_a   1.000
_cell.length_b   1.000
_cell.length_c   1.000
_cell.angle_alpha   90.00
_cell.angle_beta   90.00
_cell.angle_gamma   90.00
#
_symmetry.space_group_name_H-M   'P 1'
#
loop_
_entity.id
_entity.type
_entity.pdbx_description
1 polymer ?
#
loop_
_entity_poly.entity_id
_entity_poly.type
_entity_poly.pdbx_seq_one_letter_code
_entity_poly.pdbx_strand_id
1 'polypeptide(L)'
;MSTSNLPHETGLRDGVSERESILTLVLLTIATLGIGLLFALDPRWGYDEAWHLYLSTVSPWTKALEEGLVDAHPPLHHLLLMPMARLGPDSFWFRLPSVLAAVATVPLWYLLLRRLHVVREMALLGVVLLVTSFAFLELAVSVRSYSFGLLFLVIGLLAATTLVPRTASGANDLGTAPEPQPLMAALGLTLAFAFIYSALFVTVGLILALALLWAVRAGRRFVRPLEWLRTWRFLDWLAFVVLVIGSLSVLLWFALGYGRGRGAVAPMHLESFTLCEGDSILHFAWCGLVGNAGWLTPQFSATDPGQILAVALFWTAAVLVLAVGLWRRQSARVLMVLAAVIATALVFVAGVAGAYPFGGLMRHQSMLLPLYLAIIVLALDLVWSHLHSRRLQQAFSLAVVGFALFGLFRAHATDPVGEAHTGGVRPEITAAFACDSGQQAVYIEGRALYPLYAAAYAKGIAFRTTLTDQDGVPVEVPYGTGWFNGLIHPRDWDVFTMKDDCGSDRTVIRDRRRWALPDGPDARLDSQLEALKAALGVAALQVIRLPPEEEDAESETGAGSGDEPPGARCPIRR
;
A
#
# COMPACT_ATOMS: atom_id res chain seq x y z
N MET A 1 -39.29 -28.99 49.33
CA MET A 1 -39.15 -28.15 48.12
C MET A 1 -38.37 -28.95 47.09
N SER A 2 -38.80 -28.97 45.83
CA SER A 2 -38.10 -29.72 44.76
C SER A 2 -37.33 -28.76 43.87
N THR A 3 -36.01 -28.93 43.77
CA THR A 3 -35.17 -28.21 42.81
C THR A 3 -35.24 -28.93 41.47
N SER A 4 -36.13 -28.50 40.59
CA SER A 4 -36.28 -29.04 39.24
C SER A 4 -35.06 -28.68 38.38
N ASN A 5 -34.10 -29.60 38.30
CA ASN A 5 -32.98 -29.53 37.35
C ASN A 5 -33.52 -29.69 35.92
N LEU A 6 -33.96 -28.58 35.30
CA LEU A 6 -34.27 -28.55 33.88
C LEU A 6 -32.98 -28.78 33.08
N PRO A 7 -32.92 -29.78 32.18
CA PRO A 7 -31.69 -30.16 31.50
C PRO A 7 -31.26 -29.12 30.44
N HIS A 8 -29.96 -29.14 30.10
CA HIS A 8 -29.35 -28.21 29.15
C HIS A 8 -29.82 -28.41 27.69
N GLU A 9 -30.86 -27.70 27.26
CA GLU A 9 -31.15 -27.52 25.83
C GLU A 9 -30.17 -26.56 25.11
N THR A 10 -29.36 -25.80 25.86
CA THR A 10 -28.47 -24.75 25.30
C THR A 10 -27.44 -25.31 24.33
N GLY A 11 -26.80 -26.44 24.66
CA GLY A 11 -25.64 -26.96 23.92
C GLY A 11 -25.90 -27.35 22.46
N LEU A 12 -27.16 -27.60 22.06
CA LEU A 12 -27.49 -27.93 20.66
C LEU A 12 -27.54 -26.70 19.74
N ARG A 13 -27.77 -25.50 20.27
CA ARG A 13 -27.84 -24.27 19.45
C ARG A 13 -26.46 -23.76 19.05
N ASP A 14 -25.51 -23.79 19.98
CA ASP A 14 -24.17 -23.24 19.78
C ASP A 14 -23.41 -23.99 18.66
N GLY A 15 -23.55 -25.32 18.61
CA GLY A 15 -22.90 -26.17 17.59
C GLY A 15 -23.45 -26.02 16.16
N VAL A 16 -24.65 -25.45 15.97
CA VAL A 16 -25.20 -25.13 14.64
C VAL A 16 -24.60 -23.81 14.14
N SER A 17 -24.68 -22.76 14.96
CA SER A 17 -24.08 -21.44 14.68
C SER A 17 -22.57 -21.53 14.40
N GLU A 18 -21.87 -22.44 15.08
CA GLU A 18 -20.47 -22.80 14.82
C GLU A 18 -20.24 -23.17 13.34
N ARG A 19 -21.00 -24.15 12.85
CA ARG A 19 -20.86 -24.72 11.49
C ARG A 19 -21.23 -23.71 10.42
N GLU A 20 -22.34 -23.00 10.60
CA GLU A 20 -22.79 -21.92 9.70
C GLU A 20 -21.70 -20.87 9.52
N SER A 21 -21.10 -20.41 10.62
CA SER A 21 -20.07 -19.38 10.60
C SER A 21 -18.74 -19.85 9.98
N ILE A 22 -18.35 -21.11 10.20
CA ILE A 22 -17.17 -21.69 9.54
C ILE A 22 -17.40 -21.78 8.03
N LEU A 23 -18.60 -22.22 7.61
CA LEU A 23 -18.99 -22.23 6.20
C LEU A 23 -18.98 -20.82 5.60
N THR A 24 -19.50 -19.80 6.30
CA THR A 24 -19.42 -18.40 5.85
C THR A 24 -17.98 -17.94 5.68
N LEU A 25 -17.08 -18.23 6.63
CA LEU A 25 -15.67 -17.84 6.52
C LEU A 25 -14.96 -18.54 5.34
N VAL A 26 -15.24 -19.83 5.13
CA VAL A 26 -14.72 -20.60 3.98
C VAL A 26 -15.23 -20.00 2.66
N LEU A 27 -16.53 -19.68 2.57
CA LEU A 27 -17.11 -19.05 1.38
C LEU A 27 -16.51 -17.66 1.09
N LEU A 28 -16.29 -16.83 2.12
CA LEU A 28 -15.62 -15.53 1.97
C LEU A 28 -14.15 -15.68 1.53
N THR A 29 -13.45 -16.70 2.04
CA THR A 29 -12.07 -17.01 1.65
C THR A 29 -12.00 -17.48 0.18
N ILE A 30 -12.92 -18.36 -0.24
CA ILE A 30 -13.04 -18.84 -1.63
C ILE A 30 -13.45 -17.69 -2.57
N ALA A 31 -14.37 -16.81 -2.16
CA ALA A 31 -14.76 -15.65 -2.95
C ALA A 31 -13.58 -14.68 -3.15
N THR A 32 -12.79 -14.44 -2.10
CA THR A 32 -11.56 -13.64 -2.19
C THR A 32 -10.56 -14.25 -3.17
N LEU A 33 -10.39 -15.59 -3.14
CA LEU A 33 -9.54 -16.31 -4.09
C LEU A 33 -10.05 -16.20 -5.52
N GLY A 34 -11.35 -16.40 -5.75
CA GLY A 34 -11.96 -16.29 -7.08
C GLY A 34 -11.82 -14.89 -7.69
N ILE A 35 -12.09 -13.85 -6.90
CA ILE A 35 -11.95 -12.44 -7.30
C ILE A 35 -10.47 -12.10 -7.55
N GLY A 36 -9.57 -12.50 -6.64
CA GLY A 36 -8.13 -12.25 -6.79
C GLY A 36 -7.52 -12.94 -8.00
N LEU A 37 -7.91 -14.21 -8.28
CA LEU A 37 -7.48 -14.93 -9.47
C LEU A 37 -8.04 -14.30 -10.76
N LEU A 38 -9.30 -13.82 -10.75
CA LEU A 38 -9.90 -13.15 -11.89
C LEU A 38 -9.15 -11.87 -12.27
N PHE A 39 -8.78 -11.04 -11.29
CA PHE A 39 -7.97 -9.83 -11.53
C PHE A 39 -6.50 -10.16 -11.84
N ALA A 40 -5.95 -11.27 -11.31
CA ALA A 40 -4.60 -11.71 -11.68
C ALA A 40 -4.47 -12.10 -13.16
N LEU A 41 -5.57 -12.40 -13.85
CA LEU A 41 -5.60 -12.70 -15.29
C LEU A 41 -5.55 -11.45 -16.19
N ASP A 42 -5.62 -10.22 -15.66
CA ASP A 42 -5.49 -9.01 -16.50
C ASP A 42 -4.05 -8.91 -17.06
N PRO A 43 -3.86 -8.87 -18.40
CA PRO A 43 -2.53 -8.83 -19.01
C PRO A 43 -1.81 -7.48 -18.88
N ARG A 44 -2.51 -6.42 -18.45
CA ARG A 44 -1.93 -5.08 -18.25
C ARG A 44 -1.06 -5.07 -16.99
N TRP A 45 0.02 -4.30 -17.04
CA TRP A 45 0.93 -4.08 -15.92
C TRP A 45 0.75 -2.66 -15.35
N GLY A 46 0.63 -2.56 -14.03
CA GLY A 46 0.70 -1.28 -13.32
C GLY A 46 2.14 -0.75 -13.23
N TYR A 47 2.27 0.56 -13.05
CA TYR A 47 3.56 1.26 -13.13
C TYR A 47 4.66 0.66 -12.23
N ASP A 48 4.42 0.49 -10.92
CA ASP A 48 5.43 -0.13 -10.02
C ASP A 48 5.53 -1.66 -10.19
N GLU A 49 4.52 -2.33 -10.77
CA GLU A 49 4.58 -3.78 -11.00
C GLU A 49 5.68 -4.13 -12.00
N ALA A 50 5.86 -3.29 -13.03
CA ALA A 50 6.95 -3.41 -13.99
C ALA A 50 8.34 -3.26 -13.35
N TRP A 51 8.46 -2.52 -12.25
CA TRP A 51 9.70 -2.37 -11.49
C TRP A 51 10.03 -3.61 -10.64
N HIS A 52 9.02 -4.20 -9.99
CA HIS A 52 9.16 -5.50 -9.33
C HIS A 52 9.44 -6.65 -10.32
N LEU A 53 8.81 -6.62 -11.51
CA LEU A 53 9.11 -7.53 -12.61
C LEU A 53 10.57 -7.41 -13.07
N TYR A 54 11.06 -6.18 -13.26
CA TYR A 54 12.46 -5.93 -13.61
C TYR A 54 13.42 -6.50 -12.58
N LEU A 55 13.31 -6.10 -11.31
CA LEU A 55 14.23 -6.55 -10.26
C LEU A 55 14.17 -8.07 -10.00
N SER A 56 13.05 -8.73 -10.30
CA SER A 56 12.93 -10.19 -10.22
C SER A 56 13.47 -10.96 -11.43
N THR A 57 13.72 -10.28 -12.56
CA THR A 57 14.25 -10.88 -13.80
C THR A 57 15.73 -10.55 -14.07
N VAL A 58 16.31 -9.56 -13.38
CA VAL A 58 17.73 -9.21 -13.48
C VAL A 58 18.64 -10.40 -13.11
N SER A 59 19.59 -10.71 -14.00
CA SER A 59 20.60 -11.75 -13.84
C SER A 59 22.01 -11.16 -13.98
N PRO A 60 22.99 -11.55 -13.14
CA PRO A 60 22.87 -12.46 -12.00
C PRO A 60 22.08 -11.84 -10.83
N TRP A 61 21.59 -12.69 -9.91
CA TRP A 61 20.82 -12.26 -8.73
C TRP A 61 21.56 -11.28 -7.81
N THR A 62 22.90 -11.27 -7.85
CA THR A 62 23.72 -10.27 -7.14
C THR A 62 23.48 -8.86 -7.66
N LYS A 63 23.29 -8.70 -8.98
CA LYS A 63 22.93 -7.43 -9.61
C LYS A 63 21.51 -7.01 -9.23
N ALA A 64 20.57 -7.96 -9.18
CA ALA A 64 19.21 -7.70 -8.71
C ALA A 64 19.16 -7.21 -7.25
N LEU A 65 20.07 -7.69 -6.39
CA LEU A 65 20.26 -7.13 -5.06
C LEU A 65 20.92 -5.75 -5.08
N GLU A 66 21.93 -5.52 -5.92
CA GLU A 66 22.59 -4.22 -6.06
C GLU A 66 21.60 -3.12 -6.48
N GLU A 67 20.79 -3.37 -7.51
CA GLU A 67 19.73 -2.46 -7.96
C GLU A 67 18.57 -2.40 -6.93
N GLY A 68 18.28 -3.52 -6.25
CA GLY A 68 17.34 -3.59 -5.12
C GLY A 68 17.82 -2.93 -3.82
N LEU A 69 19.08 -2.48 -3.72
CA LEU A 69 19.56 -1.65 -2.61
C LEU A 69 19.19 -0.18 -2.79
N VAL A 70 19.02 0.32 -4.03
CA VAL A 70 18.59 1.71 -4.28
C VAL A 70 17.07 1.84 -4.44
N ASP A 71 16.34 0.73 -4.31
CA ASP A 71 14.88 0.68 -4.37
C ASP A 71 14.21 1.26 -3.11
N ALA A 72 12.92 1.62 -3.23
CA ALA A 72 12.08 2.06 -2.11
C ALA A 72 11.48 0.90 -1.30
N HIS A 73 11.56 -0.35 -1.78
CA HIS A 73 11.00 -1.53 -1.11
C HIS A 73 12.10 -2.53 -0.70
N PRO A 74 12.05 -3.10 0.52
CA PRO A 74 13.00 -4.12 0.95
C PRO A 74 13.08 -5.35 0.01
N PRO A 75 14.28 -5.95 -0.16
CA PRO A 75 14.56 -6.89 -1.24
C PRO A 75 13.85 -8.26 -1.16
N LEU A 76 13.22 -8.59 -0.03
CA LEU A 76 12.57 -9.89 0.19
C LEU A 76 11.45 -10.17 -0.81
N HIS A 77 10.75 -9.14 -1.29
CA HIS A 77 9.72 -9.28 -2.31
C HIS A 77 10.30 -9.66 -3.68
N HIS A 78 11.36 -8.97 -4.12
CA HIS A 78 12.00 -9.25 -5.43
C HIS A 78 12.57 -10.67 -5.46
N LEU A 79 13.18 -11.13 -4.36
CA LEU A 79 13.66 -12.50 -4.20
C LEU A 79 12.54 -13.55 -4.26
N LEU A 80 11.33 -13.22 -3.80
CA LEU A 80 10.15 -14.11 -3.87
C LEU A 80 9.59 -14.21 -5.29
N LEU A 81 9.76 -13.19 -6.12
CA LEU A 81 9.31 -13.15 -7.52
C LEU A 81 10.29 -13.83 -8.49
N MET A 82 11.60 -13.89 -8.18
CA MET A 82 12.61 -14.60 -8.99
C MET A 82 12.24 -16.04 -9.41
N PRO A 83 11.62 -16.90 -8.58
CA PRO A 83 11.12 -18.19 -9.03
C PRO A 83 9.87 -18.10 -9.92
N MET A 84 9.01 -17.08 -9.77
CA MET A 84 7.81 -16.89 -10.59
C MET A 84 8.17 -16.51 -12.03
N ALA A 85 9.24 -15.71 -12.21
CA ALA A 85 9.82 -15.39 -13.51
C ALA A 85 10.30 -16.60 -14.34
N ARG A 86 10.34 -17.81 -13.73
CA ARG A 86 10.67 -19.07 -14.42
C ARG A 86 9.44 -19.84 -14.89
N LEU A 87 8.23 -19.43 -14.50
CA LEU A 87 6.96 -20.05 -14.87
C LEU A 87 6.40 -19.47 -16.17
N GLY A 88 6.59 -18.17 -16.40
CA GLY A 88 6.22 -17.48 -17.63
C GLY A 88 6.41 -15.95 -17.51
N PRO A 89 6.26 -15.21 -18.63
CA PRO A 89 6.25 -13.74 -18.62
C PRO A 89 4.90 -13.14 -18.21
N ASP A 90 3.86 -13.96 -18.04
CA ASP A 90 2.49 -13.51 -17.81
C ASP A 90 2.30 -12.87 -16.43
N SER A 91 1.59 -11.74 -16.36
CA SER A 91 1.27 -11.00 -15.13
C SER A 91 0.70 -11.90 -14.02
N PHE A 92 -0.12 -12.89 -14.41
CA PHE A 92 -0.69 -13.89 -13.52
C PHE A 92 0.33 -14.54 -12.58
N TRP A 93 1.49 -14.97 -13.07
CA TRP A 93 2.49 -15.67 -12.24
C TRP A 93 3.11 -14.76 -11.18
N PHE A 94 3.20 -13.46 -11.45
CA PHE A 94 3.76 -12.47 -10.54
C PHE A 94 2.72 -11.93 -9.55
N ARG A 95 1.43 -11.93 -9.92
CA ARG A 95 0.30 -11.53 -9.04
C ARG A 95 -0.16 -12.66 -8.12
N LEU A 96 -0.04 -13.91 -8.55
CA LEU A 96 -0.48 -15.09 -7.79
C LEU A 96 0.07 -15.15 -6.34
N PRO A 97 1.35 -14.83 -6.04
CA PRO A 97 1.85 -14.74 -4.67
C PRO A 97 1.08 -13.73 -3.80
N SER A 98 0.80 -12.53 -4.31
CA SER A 98 0.04 -11.49 -3.60
C SER A 98 -1.41 -11.93 -3.32
N VAL A 99 -2.05 -12.56 -4.31
CA VAL A 99 -3.42 -13.10 -4.18
C VAL A 99 -3.46 -14.17 -3.10
N LEU A 100 -2.51 -15.10 -3.08
CA LEU A 100 -2.43 -16.15 -2.07
C LEU A 100 -2.16 -15.57 -0.66
N ALA A 101 -1.34 -14.52 -0.55
CA ALA A 101 -1.09 -13.84 0.72
C ALA A 101 -2.33 -13.11 1.26
N ALA A 102 -3.07 -12.43 0.39
CA ALA A 102 -4.35 -11.79 0.75
C ALA A 102 -5.40 -12.84 1.17
N VAL A 103 -5.55 -13.93 0.41
CA VAL A 103 -6.46 -15.04 0.75
C VAL A 103 -6.10 -15.69 2.08
N ALA A 104 -4.81 -15.88 2.39
CA ALA A 104 -4.35 -16.36 3.69
C ALA A 104 -4.64 -15.37 4.84
N THR A 105 -4.71 -14.07 4.55
CA THR A 105 -5.02 -13.03 5.53
C THR A 105 -6.49 -13.10 6.00
N VAL A 106 -7.42 -13.53 5.14
CA VAL A 106 -8.87 -13.60 5.43
C VAL A 106 -9.22 -14.42 6.70
N PRO A 107 -8.83 -15.70 6.85
CA PRO A 107 -9.12 -16.47 8.06
C PRO A 107 -8.31 -15.99 9.27
N LEU A 108 -7.10 -15.47 9.08
CA LEU A 108 -6.26 -14.94 10.17
C LEU A 108 -6.84 -13.64 10.74
N TRP A 109 -7.44 -12.81 9.90
CA TRP A 109 -8.17 -11.60 10.29
C TRP A 109 -9.40 -11.92 11.14
N TYR A 110 -10.20 -12.92 10.73
CA TYR A 110 -11.30 -13.44 11.57
C TYR A 110 -10.79 -13.91 12.94
N LEU A 111 -9.70 -14.69 12.96
CA LEU A 111 -9.10 -15.19 14.21
C LEU A 111 -8.58 -14.04 15.11
N LEU A 112 -8.03 -12.97 14.54
CA LEU A 112 -7.64 -11.76 15.27
C LEU A 112 -8.86 -11.09 15.90
N LEU A 113 -9.93 -10.83 15.14
CA LEU A 113 -11.17 -10.25 15.66
C LEU A 113 -11.77 -11.12 16.80
N ARG A 114 -11.76 -12.44 16.65
CA ARG A 114 -12.19 -13.38 17.70
C ARG A 114 -11.28 -13.35 18.94
N ARG A 115 -9.96 -13.19 18.79
CA ARG A 115 -9.02 -12.95 19.94
C ARG A 115 -9.24 -11.60 20.61
N LEU A 116 -9.73 -10.60 19.90
CA LEU A 116 -10.20 -9.32 20.47
C LEU A 116 -11.59 -9.45 21.15
N HIS A 117 -12.13 -10.67 21.25
CA HIS A 117 -13.42 -11.00 21.84
C HIS A 117 -14.60 -10.32 21.12
N VAL A 118 -14.48 -10.05 19.81
CA VAL A 118 -15.60 -9.58 18.97
C VAL A 118 -16.61 -10.71 18.79
N VAL A 119 -17.91 -10.42 18.87
CA VAL A 119 -18.99 -11.42 18.65
C VAL A 119 -18.93 -12.03 17.25
N ARG A 120 -19.52 -13.21 17.05
CA ARG A 120 -19.21 -14.06 15.88
C ARG A 120 -19.66 -13.41 14.57
N GLU A 121 -20.83 -12.79 14.63
CA GLU A 121 -21.49 -12.05 13.56
C GLU A 121 -20.69 -10.80 13.17
N MET A 122 -20.17 -10.06 14.16
CA MET A 122 -19.35 -8.86 13.92
C MET A 122 -17.93 -9.21 13.48
N ALA A 123 -17.40 -10.38 13.87
CA ALA A 123 -16.14 -10.88 13.36
C ALA A 123 -16.26 -11.29 11.88
N LEU A 124 -17.36 -11.95 11.48
CA LEU A 124 -17.66 -12.22 10.07
C LEU A 124 -17.92 -10.93 9.27
N LEU A 125 -18.67 -9.99 9.83
CA LEU A 125 -18.88 -8.67 9.21
C LEU A 125 -17.56 -7.92 9.02
N GLY A 126 -16.64 -8.01 10.00
CA GLY A 126 -15.28 -7.49 9.87
C GLY A 126 -14.43 -8.16 8.79
N VAL A 127 -14.71 -9.42 8.43
CA VAL A 127 -14.15 -10.06 7.24
C VAL A 127 -14.78 -9.50 5.97
N VAL A 128 -16.11 -9.33 5.92
CA VAL A 128 -16.78 -8.70 4.77
C VAL A 128 -16.20 -7.31 4.51
N LEU A 129 -16.00 -6.48 5.55
CA LEU A 129 -15.36 -5.17 5.42
C LEU A 129 -13.91 -5.24 4.91
N LEU A 130 -13.15 -6.28 5.25
CA LEU A 130 -11.81 -6.49 4.69
C LEU A 130 -11.89 -6.83 3.20
N VAL A 131 -12.65 -7.87 2.83
CA VAL A 131 -12.67 -8.40 1.45
C VAL A 131 -13.46 -7.54 0.46
N THR A 132 -14.22 -6.55 0.95
CA THR A 132 -14.86 -5.50 0.14
C THR A 132 -14.16 -4.16 0.21
N SER A 133 -13.09 -4.01 1.01
CA SER A 133 -12.24 -2.82 0.94
C SER A 133 -11.53 -2.79 -0.40
N PHE A 134 -11.79 -1.74 -1.20
CA PHE A 134 -11.05 -1.45 -2.43
C PHE A 134 -9.54 -1.50 -2.19
N ALA A 135 -9.09 -0.91 -1.07
CA ALA A 135 -7.69 -0.92 -0.69
C ALA A 135 -7.14 -2.33 -0.50
N PHE A 136 -7.85 -3.21 0.22
CA PHE A 136 -7.40 -4.60 0.36
C PHE A 136 -7.34 -5.34 -0.98
N LEU A 137 -8.31 -5.10 -1.88
CA LEU A 137 -8.38 -5.75 -3.19
C LEU A 137 -7.28 -5.27 -4.16
N GLU A 138 -7.01 -3.96 -4.25
CA GLU A 138 -5.91 -3.43 -5.08
C GLU A 138 -4.56 -4.01 -4.62
N LEU A 139 -4.31 -4.02 -3.31
CA LEU A 139 -3.09 -4.59 -2.73
C LEU A 139 -3.00 -6.10 -2.98
N ALA A 140 -4.13 -6.84 -2.88
CA ALA A 140 -4.22 -8.28 -3.11
C ALA A 140 -3.80 -8.70 -4.53
N VAL A 141 -4.15 -7.88 -5.53
CA VAL A 141 -3.90 -8.22 -6.94
C VAL A 141 -2.61 -7.62 -7.48
N SER A 142 -2.02 -6.64 -6.81
CA SER A 142 -0.78 -5.98 -7.27
C SER A 142 0.47 -6.87 -7.11
N VAL A 143 1.37 -6.83 -8.10
CA VAL A 143 2.76 -7.33 -8.01
C VAL A 143 3.60 -6.37 -7.14
N ARG A 144 3.23 -6.23 -5.87
CA ARG A 144 3.85 -5.32 -4.90
C ARG A 144 3.86 -5.97 -3.51
N SER A 145 4.83 -5.63 -2.67
CA SER A 145 5.11 -6.33 -1.41
C SER A 145 4.01 -6.23 -0.33
N TYR A 146 3.00 -5.39 -0.54
CA TYR A 146 2.00 -5.01 0.46
C TYR A 146 1.18 -6.18 1.01
N SER A 147 0.79 -7.14 0.16
CA SER A 147 -0.05 -8.28 0.62
C SER A 147 0.68 -9.24 1.56
N PHE A 148 2.00 -9.43 1.36
CA PHE A 148 2.83 -10.13 2.33
C PHE A 148 3.04 -9.29 3.60
N GLY A 149 3.23 -7.97 3.46
CA GLY A 149 3.23 -7.03 4.57
C GLY A 149 2.00 -7.17 5.47
N LEU A 150 0.79 -7.12 4.88
CA LEU A 150 -0.49 -7.29 5.58
C LEU A 150 -0.62 -8.68 6.23
N LEU A 151 -0.27 -9.75 5.51
CA LEU A 151 -0.33 -11.12 6.03
C LEU A 151 0.53 -11.28 7.29
N PHE A 152 1.82 -10.94 7.19
CA PHE A 152 2.75 -11.08 8.31
C PHE A 152 2.45 -10.10 9.45
N LEU A 153 1.91 -8.92 9.15
CA LEU A 153 1.42 -7.97 10.15
C LEU A 153 0.22 -8.54 10.92
N VAL A 154 -0.78 -9.14 10.24
CA VAL A 154 -1.93 -9.75 10.91
C VAL A 154 -1.49 -10.96 11.76
N ILE A 155 -0.52 -11.75 11.32
CA ILE A 155 0.13 -12.81 12.14
C ILE A 155 0.80 -12.20 13.38
N GLY A 156 1.57 -11.13 13.21
CA GLY A 156 2.25 -10.41 14.30
C GLY A 156 1.29 -9.85 15.34
N LEU A 157 0.21 -9.18 14.89
CA LEU A 157 -0.86 -8.64 15.74
C LEU A 157 -1.63 -9.75 16.47
N LEU A 158 -1.97 -10.85 15.77
CA LEU A 158 -2.64 -12.02 16.33
C LEU A 158 -1.82 -12.64 17.46
N ALA A 159 -0.51 -12.84 17.26
CA ALA A 159 0.41 -13.32 18.28
C ALA A 159 0.57 -12.31 19.43
N ALA A 160 0.67 -11.01 19.13
CA ALA A 160 0.80 -9.95 20.14
C ALA A 160 -0.39 -9.87 21.11
N THR A 161 -1.61 -10.30 20.71
CA THR A 161 -2.75 -10.42 21.65
C THR A 161 -2.45 -11.31 22.87
N THR A 162 -1.51 -12.25 22.76
CA THR A 162 -1.12 -13.17 23.86
C THR A 162 -0.16 -12.54 24.88
N LEU A 163 0.51 -11.44 24.52
CA LEU A 163 1.49 -10.70 25.36
C LEU A 163 0.81 -9.67 26.28
N VAL A 164 -0.49 -9.48 26.10
CA VAL A 164 -1.34 -8.56 26.85
C VAL A 164 -1.43 -8.99 28.33
N PRO A 165 -1.32 -8.06 29.29
CA PRO A 165 -1.38 -8.42 30.70
C PRO A 165 -2.75 -9.00 31.12
N ARG A 166 -2.78 -10.27 31.51
CA ARG A 166 -4.00 -11.00 31.90
C ARG A 166 -4.59 -10.49 33.22
N THR A 167 -5.92 -10.35 33.28
CA THR A 167 -6.69 -10.10 34.50
C THR A 167 -6.99 -11.41 35.22
N ALA A 168 -6.86 -11.46 36.55
CA ALA A 168 -7.00 -12.71 37.32
C ALA A 168 -8.42 -13.31 37.21
N SER A 169 -9.44 -12.48 37.08
CA SER A 169 -10.84 -12.89 36.91
C SER A 169 -11.18 -13.45 35.53
N GLY A 170 -10.29 -13.31 34.53
CA GLY A 170 -10.55 -13.73 33.15
C GLY A 170 -10.19 -15.18 32.83
N ALA A 171 -9.92 -16.01 33.85
CA ALA A 171 -9.42 -17.38 33.68
C ALA A 171 -10.52 -18.45 33.51
N ASN A 172 -11.79 -18.11 33.71
CA ASN A 172 -12.84 -19.09 33.96
C ASN A 172 -13.78 -19.38 32.77
N ASP A 173 -14.07 -18.39 31.91
CA ASP A 173 -15.23 -18.46 31.01
C ASP A 173 -14.92 -18.98 29.58
N LEU A 174 -13.65 -19.03 29.17
CA LEU A 174 -13.20 -19.71 27.95
C LEU A 174 -11.90 -20.48 28.20
N GLY A 175 -11.81 -21.70 27.67
CA GLY A 175 -10.76 -22.66 27.99
C GLY A 175 -9.33 -22.20 27.68
N THR A 176 -8.41 -22.53 28.60
CA THR A 176 -6.94 -22.42 28.50
C THR A 176 -6.45 -21.22 27.69
N ALA A 177 -6.45 -20.04 28.32
CA ALA A 177 -5.99 -18.80 27.70
C ALA A 177 -4.59 -18.97 27.04
N PRO A 178 -4.50 -18.79 25.70
CA PRO A 178 -3.43 -19.30 24.86
C PRO A 178 -2.06 -18.79 25.30
N GLU A 179 -1.06 -19.66 25.32
CA GLU A 179 0.30 -19.36 25.79
C GLU A 179 0.88 -18.09 25.13
N PRO A 180 1.70 -17.28 25.83
CA PRO A 180 2.38 -16.14 25.22
C PRO A 180 3.25 -16.57 24.04
N GLN A 181 3.10 -15.91 22.90
CA GLN A 181 3.79 -16.22 21.63
C GLN A 181 4.71 -15.07 21.20
N PRO A 182 5.71 -14.66 22.02
CA PRO A 182 6.54 -13.50 21.73
C PRO A 182 7.38 -13.67 20.46
N LEU A 183 7.90 -14.88 20.23
CA LEU A 183 8.69 -15.18 19.04
C LEU A 183 7.86 -15.09 17.75
N MET A 184 6.61 -15.56 17.76
CA MET A 184 5.71 -15.44 16.60
C MET A 184 5.32 -13.98 16.35
N ALA A 185 5.11 -13.18 17.40
CA ALA A 185 4.87 -11.75 17.26
C ALA A 185 6.10 -11.03 16.66
N ALA A 186 7.30 -11.30 17.19
CA ALA A 186 8.54 -10.75 16.68
C ALA A 186 8.82 -11.14 15.22
N LEU A 187 8.65 -12.42 14.86
CA LEU A 187 8.83 -12.91 13.49
C LEU A 187 7.81 -12.31 12.52
N GLY A 188 6.51 -12.29 12.88
CA GLY A 188 5.46 -11.71 12.03
C GLY A 188 5.68 -10.21 11.77
N LEU A 189 5.98 -9.43 12.81
CA LEU A 189 6.27 -8.01 12.67
C LEU A 189 7.57 -7.76 11.87
N THR A 190 8.60 -8.59 12.09
CA THR A 190 9.87 -8.50 11.36
C THR A 190 9.71 -8.82 9.88
N LEU A 191 8.97 -9.88 9.54
CA LEU A 191 8.66 -10.22 8.15
C LEU A 191 7.80 -9.13 7.51
N ALA A 192 6.81 -8.57 8.23
CA ALA A 192 5.99 -7.47 7.72
C ALA A 192 6.85 -6.27 7.29
N PHE A 193 7.76 -5.78 8.16
CA PHE A 193 8.63 -4.66 7.79
C PHE A 193 9.77 -5.03 6.82
N ALA A 194 10.13 -6.32 6.72
CA ALA A 194 11.05 -6.84 5.70
C ALA A 194 10.39 -7.05 4.32
N PHE A 195 9.06 -6.92 4.20
CA PHE A 195 8.36 -6.70 2.93
C PHE A 195 8.04 -5.22 2.69
N ILE A 196 7.65 -4.47 3.73
CA ILE A 196 7.34 -3.04 3.64
C ILE A 196 7.74 -2.29 4.92
N TYR A 197 8.76 -1.45 4.80
CA TYR A 197 9.34 -0.65 5.89
C TYR A 197 8.32 0.19 6.69
N SER A 198 7.17 0.61 6.12
CA SER A 198 6.14 1.37 6.88
C SER A 198 5.42 0.54 7.95
N ALA A 199 5.51 -0.80 7.92
CA ALA A 199 5.09 -1.66 9.03
C ALA A 199 5.97 -1.47 10.29
N LEU A 200 7.13 -0.80 10.19
CA LEU A 200 7.93 -0.39 11.35
C LEU A 200 7.16 0.60 12.25
N PHE A 201 6.40 1.54 11.68
CA PHE A 201 5.58 2.49 12.47
C PHE A 201 4.53 1.76 13.31
N VAL A 202 3.88 0.75 12.72
CA VAL A 202 2.92 -0.13 13.41
C VAL A 202 3.61 -0.95 14.50
N THR A 203 4.79 -1.49 14.19
CA THR A 203 5.59 -2.30 15.13
C THR A 203 6.00 -1.48 16.35
N VAL A 204 6.55 -0.28 16.15
CA VAL A 204 6.91 0.64 17.24
C VAL A 204 5.67 1.09 18.02
N GLY A 205 4.57 1.42 17.35
CA GLY A 205 3.30 1.77 17.99
C GLY A 205 2.75 0.66 18.88
N LEU A 206 2.83 -0.59 18.43
CA LEU A 206 2.42 -1.78 19.18
C LEU A 206 3.32 -2.06 20.39
N ILE A 207 4.65 -1.90 20.26
CA ILE A 207 5.61 -2.03 21.36
C ILE A 207 5.34 -0.97 22.44
N LEU A 208 5.13 0.28 22.03
CA LEU A 208 4.81 1.38 22.95
C LEU A 208 3.46 1.16 23.63
N ALA A 209 2.44 0.69 22.89
CA ALA A 209 1.14 0.35 23.46
C ALA A 209 1.20 -0.80 24.47
N LEU A 210 1.99 -1.85 24.21
CA LEU A 210 2.30 -2.92 25.18
C LEU A 210 3.00 -2.35 26.42
N ALA A 211 4.03 -1.52 26.23
CA ALA A 211 4.79 -0.92 27.33
C ALA A 211 3.90 -0.05 28.24
N LEU A 212 3.00 0.75 27.67
CA LEU A 212 2.01 1.55 28.40
C LEU A 212 1.03 0.67 29.19
N LEU A 213 0.48 -0.39 28.59
CA LEU A 213 -0.39 -1.34 29.29
C LEU A 213 0.31 -2.04 30.47
N TRP A 214 1.58 -2.42 30.30
CA TRP A 214 2.40 -3.01 31.36
C TRP A 214 2.78 -1.99 32.45
N ALA A 215 3.05 -0.72 32.10
CA ALA A 215 3.31 0.35 33.06
C ALA A 215 2.08 0.69 33.91
N VAL A 216 0.91 0.87 33.27
CA VAL A 216 -0.38 1.09 33.95
C VAL A 216 -0.70 -0.04 34.93
N ARG A 217 -0.42 -1.30 34.56
CA ARG A 217 -0.63 -2.45 35.45
C ARG A 217 0.41 -2.58 36.57
N ALA A 218 1.65 -2.13 36.36
CA ALA A 218 2.68 -2.12 37.41
C ALA A 218 2.36 -1.09 38.51
N GLY A 219 1.70 0.03 38.16
CA GLY A 219 1.31 1.07 39.10
C GLY A 219 2.51 1.60 39.90
N ARG A 220 2.37 1.78 41.22
CA ARG A 220 3.47 2.26 42.09
C ARG A 220 4.71 1.36 42.11
N ARG A 221 4.67 0.11 41.61
CA ARG A 221 5.87 -0.75 41.49
C ARG A 221 6.80 -0.32 40.34
N PHE A 222 6.33 0.50 39.41
CA PHE A 222 7.14 1.05 38.30
C PHE A 222 8.37 1.85 38.78
N VAL A 223 8.35 2.37 40.01
CA VAL A 223 9.47 3.08 40.67
C VAL A 223 10.72 2.18 40.84
N ARG A 224 10.61 0.86 40.66
CA ARG A 224 11.76 -0.07 40.61
C ARG A 224 11.98 -0.60 39.18
N PRO A 225 12.66 0.16 38.28
CA PRO A 225 12.80 -0.22 36.88
C PRO A 225 13.52 -1.57 36.67
N LEU A 226 14.45 -1.95 37.55
CA LEU A 226 15.11 -3.27 37.52
C LEU A 226 14.17 -4.43 37.87
N GLU A 227 13.20 -4.22 38.77
CA GLU A 227 12.14 -5.22 39.02
C GLU A 227 11.15 -5.26 37.86
N TRP A 228 10.80 -4.11 37.28
CA TRP A 228 9.92 -4.01 36.12
C TRP A 228 10.50 -4.72 34.88
N LEU A 229 11.79 -4.51 34.58
CA LEU A 229 12.53 -5.27 33.56
C LEU A 229 12.59 -6.77 33.87
N ARG A 230 12.69 -7.17 35.15
CA ARG A 230 12.53 -8.59 35.56
C ARG A 230 11.10 -9.12 35.37
N THR A 231 10.08 -8.26 35.37
CA THR A 231 8.71 -8.64 34.99
C THR A 231 8.44 -8.63 33.49
N TRP A 232 9.35 -8.07 32.66
CA TRP A 232 9.35 -8.23 31.19
C TRP A 232 9.78 -9.63 30.74
N ARG A 233 9.57 -10.65 31.58
CA ARG A 233 9.71 -12.10 31.33
C ARG A 233 8.84 -12.64 30.18
N PHE A 234 8.01 -11.82 29.55
CA PHE A 234 7.32 -12.15 28.30
C PHE A 234 8.22 -11.96 27.07
N LEU A 235 9.29 -11.17 27.16
CA LEU A 235 10.35 -11.14 26.17
C LEU A 235 11.28 -12.33 26.41
N ASP A 236 10.91 -13.43 25.78
CA ASP A 236 11.87 -14.40 25.27
C ASP A 236 13.04 -13.64 24.60
N TRP A 237 14.27 -13.94 25.03
CA TRP A 237 15.46 -13.31 24.49
C TRP A 237 15.61 -13.55 22.98
N LEU A 238 15.16 -14.69 22.46
CA LEU A 238 15.16 -14.96 21.03
C LEU A 238 14.19 -14.03 20.29
N ALA A 239 12.98 -13.81 20.82
CA ALA A 239 12.02 -12.85 20.29
C ALA A 239 12.54 -11.40 20.31
N PHE A 240 13.21 -10.99 21.39
CA PHE A 240 13.87 -9.67 21.46
C PHE A 240 14.98 -9.54 20.42
N VAL A 241 15.86 -10.53 20.31
CA VAL A 241 16.96 -10.55 19.33
C VAL A 241 16.45 -10.53 17.89
N VAL A 242 15.43 -11.32 17.55
CA VAL A 242 14.76 -11.30 16.23
C VAL A 242 14.24 -9.90 15.91
N LEU A 243 13.47 -9.29 16.83
CA LEU A 243 12.84 -7.99 16.62
C LEU A 243 13.87 -6.86 16.48
N VAL A 244 14.94 -6.88 17.30
CA VAL A 244 16.02 -5.88 17.25
C VAL A 244 16.89 -6.04 16.00
N ILE A 245 17.35 -7.27 15.67
CA ILE A 245 18.16 -7.50 14.46
C ILE A 245 17.34 -7.19 13.20
N GLY A 246 16.05 -7.56 13.18
CA GLY A 246 15.15 -7.21 12.09
C GLY A 246 14.98 -5.69 11.93
N SER A 247 14.68 -4.98 13.02
CA SER A 247 14.49 -3.53 12.96
C SER A 247 15.77 -2.82 12.52
N LEU A 248 16.92 -3.26 13.04
CA LEU A 248 18.23 -2.75 12.65
C LEU A 248 18.59 -3.08 11.20
N SER A 249 18.23 -4.25 10.66
CA SER A 249 18.57 -4.60 9.27
C SER A 249 17.77 -3.77 8.25
N VAL A 250 16.49 -3.48 8.52
CA VAL A 250 15.69 -2.60 7.65
C VAL A 250 16.07 -1.13 7.82
N LEU A 251 16.39 -0.67 9.03
CA LEU A 251 16.95 0.68 9.24
C LEU A 251 18.32 0.84 8.55
N LEU A 252 19.18 -0.18 8.60
CA LEU A 252 20.48 -0.18 7.92
C LEU A 252 20.32 -0.22 6.40
N TRP A 253 19.41 -1.03 5.87
CA TRP A 253 19.07 -1.05 4.44
C TRP A 253 18.56 0.32 3.96
N PHE A 254 17.66 0.96 4.71
CA PHE A 254 17.15 2.30 4.41
C PHE A 254 18.28 3.35 4.44
N ALA A 255 19.16 3.30 5.44
CA ALA A 255 20.29 4.23 5.55
C ALA A 255 21.35 4.03 4.45
N LEU A 256 21.67 2.79 4.08
CA LEU A 256 22.69 2.46 3.07
C LEU A 256 22.20 2.56 1.62
N GLY A 257 20.89 2.42 1.41
CA GLY A 257 20.25 2.38 0.10
C GLY A 257 19.60 3.71 -0.27
N TYR A 258 18.38 3.89 0.25
CA TYR A 258 17.58 5.11 0.13
C TYR A 258 18.36 6.39 0.51
N GLY A 259 19.17 6.30 1.58
CA GLY A 259 20.06 7.37 2.03
C GLY A 259 21.28 7.67 1.14
N ARG A 260 21.62 6.81 0.18
CA ARG A 260 22.65 7.09 -0.86
C ARG A 260 22.05 7.59 -2.17
N GLY A 261 20.86 7.13 -2.53
CA GLY A 261 20.16 7.60 -3.74
C GLY A 261 19.67 9.04 -3.64
N ARG A 262 19.45 9.53 -2.41
CA ARG A 262 19.03 10.92 -2.14
C ARG A 262 20.23 11.83 -1.85
N GLY A 263 20.39 12.87 -2.67
CA GLY A 263 20.90 14.15 -2.17
C GLY A 263 19.92 14.77 -1.16
N ALA A 264 20.19 15.96 -0.64
CA ALA A 264 19.39 16.59 0.42
C ALA A 264 17.94 17.01 0.04
N VAL A 265 17.41 16.56 -1.10
CA VAL A 265 16.09 16.91 -1.64
C VAL A 265 15.20 15.67 -1.64
N ALA A 266 13.92 15.82 -1.27
CA ALA A 266 12.94 14.76 -1.43
C ALA A 266 12.67 14.47 -2.92
N PRO A 267 12.21 13.28 -3.31
CA PRO A 267 11.65 13.07 -4.63
C PRO A 267 10.38 13.92 -4.76
N MET A 268 10.24 14.67 -5.86
CA MET A 268 9.09 15.56 -6.12
C MET A 268 7.73 14.87 -5.91
N HIS A 269 7.63 13.56 -6.21
CA HIS A 269 6.40 12.77 -5.99
C HIS A 269 6.05 12.50 -4.50
N LEU A 270 6.88 12.92 -3.55
CA LEU A 270 6.62 12.84 -2.11
C LEU A 270 6.45 14.21 -1.44
N GLU A 271 6.90 15.30 -2.07
CA GLU A 271 6.86 16.65 -1.50
C GLU A 271 5.43 17.05 -1.11
N SER A 272 4.45 16.70 -1.96
CA SER A 272 3.02 16.93 -1.71
C SER A 272 2.40 16.10 -0.59
N PHE A 273 3.12 15.13 -0.02
CA PHE A 273 2.70 14.36 1.15
C PHE A 273 3.51 14.71 2.41
N THR A 274 4.37 15.73 2.34
CA THR A 274 5.15 16.27 3.46
C THR A 274 4.72 17.71 3.76
N LEU A 275 4.97 18.18 4.98
CA LEU A 275 4.66 19.56 5.36
C LEU A 275 5.61 20.53 4.63
N CYS A 276 5.10 21.41 3.77
CA CYS A 276 5.92 22.43 3.12
C CYS A 276 6.18 23.62 4.06
N GLU A 277 7.23 24.40 3.79
CA GLU A 277 7.48 25.64 4.52
C GLU A 277 6.33 26.64 4.27
N GLY A 278 5.71 27.10 5.35
CA GLY A 278 4.52 27.97 5.32
C GLY A 278 3.17 27.26 5.49
N ASP A 279 3.11 25.93 5.35
CA ASP A 279 1.85 25.19 5.52
C ASP A 279 1.40 25.11 6.99
N SER A 280 0.08 25.12 7.20
CA SER A 280 -0.50 24.91 8.52
C SER A 280 -0.42 23.43 8.92
N ILE A 281 0.30 23.15 10.02
CA ILE A 281 0.40 21.81 10.63
C ILE A 281 -0.99 21.20 10.89
N LEU A 282 -1.99 22.00 11.24
CA LEU A 282 -3.37 21.53 11.46
C LEU A 282 -4.08 21.17 10.15
N HIS A 283 -3.79 21.88 9.06
CA HIS A 283 -4.32 21.55 7.73
C HIS A 283 -3.67 20.27 7.19
N PHE A 284 -2.34 20.15 7.31
CA PHE A 284 -1.60 18.93 6.98
C PHE A 284 -2.09 17.71 7.79
N ALA A 285 -2.29 17.88 9.11
CA ALA A 285 -2.89 16.86 9.96
C ALA A 285 -4.31 16.47 9.49
N TRP A 286 -5.15 17.45 9.16
CA TRP A 286 -6.50 17.21 8.65
C TRP A 286 -6.49 16.43 7.35
N CYS A 287 -5.79 16.95 6.33
CA CYS A 287 -5.72 16.35 5.01
C CYS A 287 -5.18 14.91 5.05
N GLY A 288 -4.23 14.61 5.93
CA GLY A 288 -3.72 13.25 6.06
C GLY A 288 -4.61 12.28 6.82
N LEU A 289 -5.37 12.74 7.83
CA LEU A 289 -6.42 11.92 8.43
C LEU A 289 -7.57 11.65 7.45
N VAL A 290 -7.89 12.61 6.59
CA VAL A 290 -8.85 12.50 5.48
C VAL A 290 -8.39 11.48 4.44
N GLY A 291 -7.14 11.56 3.96
CA GLY A 291 -6.56 10.60 3.02
C GLY A 291 -6.55 9.17 3.58
N ASN A 292 -6.16 9.01 4.83
CA ASN A 292 -6.17 7.73 5.55
C ASN A 292 -7.59 7.14 5.70
N ALA A 293 -8.61 7.97 5.90
CA ALA A 293 -10.01 7.53 5.96
C ALA A 293 -10.56 7.10 4.59
N GLY A 294 -10.04 7.65 3.49
CA GLY A 294 -10.44 7.33 2.12
C GLY A 294 -10.20 5.88 1.68
N TRP A 295 -9.43 5.09 2.44
CA TRP A 295 -9.25 3.64 2.22
C TRP A 295 -10.30 2.77 2.93
N LEU A 296 -11.09 3.38 3.83
CA LEU A 296 -12.05 2.73 4.74
C LEU A 296 -13.50 3.05 4.38
N THR A 297 -13.73 4.12 3.61
CA THR A 297 -15.05 4.62 3.20
C THR A 297 -15.18 4.58 1.68
N PRO A 298 -16.40 4.79 1.11
CA PRO A 298 -16.50 5.27 -0.26
C PRO A 298 -15.58 6.49 -0.48
N GLN A 299 -15.01 6.63 -1.67
CA GLN A 299 -14.26 7.83 -2.00
C GLN A 299 -15.23 9.03 -2.13
N PHE A 300 -14.95 10.05 -1.35
CA PHE A 300 -15.57 11.38 -1.36
C PHE A 300 -14.45 12.41 -1.56
N SER A 301 -14.79 13.69 -1.75
CA SER A 301 -13.77 14.74 -1.79
C SER A 301 -13.34 15.13 -0.37
N ALA A 302 -12.10 15.60 -0.21
CA ALA A 302 -11.53 16.02 1.08
C ALA A 302 -12.32 17.14 1.80
N THR A 303 -13.17 17.86 1.05
CA THR A 303 -14.06 18.93 1.51
C THR A 303 -15.51 18.48 1.72
N ASP A 304 -15.86 17.25 1.34
CA ASP A 304 -17.20 16.69 1.52
C ASP A 304 -17.53 16.60 3.02
N PRO A 305 -18.65 17.18 3.49
CA PRO A 305 -19.15 16.99 4.85
C PRO A 305 -19.23 15.50 5.26
N GLY A 306 -19.46 14.59 4.31
CA GLY A 306 -19.41 13.14 4.51
C GLY A 306 -18.03 12.62 4.91
N GLN A 307 -16.94 13.12 4.31
CA GLN A 307 -15.58 12.70 4.69
C GLN A 307 -15.12 13.37 6.00
N ILE A 308 -15.52 14.63 6.23
CA ILE A 308 -15.35 15.30 7.54
C ILE A 308 -16.03 14.47 8.64
N LEU A 309 -17.29 14.09 8.43
CA LEU A 309 -18.06 13.25 9.34
C LEU A 309 -17.44 11.86 9.52
N ALA A 310 -16.92 11.23 8.46
CA ALA A 310 -16.27 9.92 8.55
C ALA A 310 -15.02 9.94 9.43
N VAL A 311 -14.13 10.93 9.25
CA VAL A 311 -12.93 11.11 10.09
C VAL A 311 -13.33 11.36 11.55
N ALA A 312 -14.31 12.23 11.79
CA ALA A 312 -14.80 12.54 13.13
C ALA A 312 -15.45 11.32 13.82
N LEU A 313 -16.25 10.54 13.10
CA LEU A 313 -16.85 9.29 13.59
C LEU A 313 -15.79 8.24 13.90
N PHE A 314 -14.78 8.07 13.03
CA PHE A 314 -13.69 7.12 13.24
C PHE A 314 -12.91 7.40 14.53
N TRP A 315 -12.48 8.65 14.75
CA TRP A 315 -11.74 9.00 15.98
C TRP A 315 -12.62 9.02 17.23
N THR A 316 -13.89 9.42 17.12
CA THR A 316 -14.86 9.27 18.21
C THR A 316 -15.07 7.80 18.59
N ALA A 317 -15.16 6.92 17.60
CA ALA A 317 -15.25 5.48 17.79
C ALA A 317 -13.98 4.90 18.44
N ALA A 318 -12.79 5.34 18.02
CA ALA A 318 -11.53 4.96 18.66
C ALA A 318 -11.50 5.36 20.15
N VAL A 319 -11.88 6.61 20.47
CA VAL A 319 -11.97 7.10 21.86
C VAL A 319 -13.00 6.31 22.68
N LEU A 320 -14.16 6.00 22.10
CA LEU A 320 -15.19 5.20 22.77
C LEU A 320 -14.72 3.76 23.06
N VAL A 321 -14.12 3.08 22.07
CA VAL A 321 -13.56 1.73 22.24
C VAL A 321 -12.42 1.72 23.25
N LEU A 322 -11.57 2.76 23.27
CA LEU A 322 -10.52 2.93 24.26
C LEU A 322 -11.09 3.10 25.67
N ALA A 323 -12.06 4.01 25.86
CA ALA A 323 -12.67 4.27 27.16
C ALA A 323 -13.42 3.05 27.71
N VAL A 324 -14.25 2.40 26.88
CA VAL A 324 -14.98 1.17 27.27
C VAL A 324 -14.01 0.00 27.48
N GLY A 325 -12.96 -0.12 26.67
CA GLY A 325 -11.93 -1.14 26.80
C GLY A 325 -11.12 -1.00 28.10
N LEU A 326 -10.76 0.22 28.49
CA LEU A 326 -10.10 0.52 29.77
C LEU A 326 -11.04 0.23 30.95
N TRP A 327 -12.30 0.68 30.88
CA TRP A 327 -13.32 0.44 31.90
C TRP A 327 -13.58 -1.05 32.13
N ARG A 328 -13.83 -1.80 31.05
CA ARG A 328 -14.04 -3.27 31.07
C ARG A 328 -12.73 -4.07 31.25
N ARG A 329 -11.57 -3.40 31.36
CA ARG A 329 -10.22 -4.00 31.45
C ARG A 329 -9.92 -5.00 30.31
N GLN A 330 -10.50 -4.76 29.13
CA GLN A 330 -10.32 -5.56 27.91
C GLN A 330 -9.00 -5.17 27.22
N SER A 331 -7.88 -5.43 27.90
CA SER A 331 -6.55 -4.94 27.55
C SER A 331 -6.10 -5.27 26.11
N ALA A 332 -6.63 -6.32 25.48
CA ALA A 332 -6.32 -6.65 24.08
C ALA A 332 -7.04 -5.73 23.07
N ARG A 333 -8.28 -5.31 23.35
CA ARG A 333 -8.97 -4.27 22.57
C ARG A 333 -8.23 -2.93 22.72
N VAL A 334 -7.87 -2.58 23.96
CA VAL A 334 -7.08 -1.38 24.28
C VAL A 334 -5.73 -1.39 23.55
N LEU A 335 -5.04 -2.54 23.47
CA LEU A 335 -3.77 -2.66 22.73
C LEU A 335 -3.92 -2.24 21.27
N MET A 336 -4.93 -2.73 20.57
CA MET A 336 -5.14 -2.41 19.14
C MET A 336 -5.42 -0.92 18.93
N VAL A 337 -6.28 -0.30 19.77
CA VAL A 337 -6.58 1.13 19.65
C VAL A 337 -5.35 1.99 19.96
N LEU A 338 -4.61 1.68 21.04
CA LEU A 338 -3.37 2.39 21.37
C LEU A 338 -2.30 2.22 20.29
N ALA A 339 -2.14 1.02 19.74
CA ALA A 339 -1.21 0.79 18.63
C ALA A 339 -1.58 1.62 17.40
N ALA A 340 -2.87 1.74 17.06
CA ALA A 340 -3.36 2.56 15.95
C ALA A 340 -3.08 4.06 16.17
N VAL A 341 -3.43 4.58 17.36
CA VAL A 341 -3.22 5.99 17.74
C VAL A 341 -1.73 6.34 17.68
N ILE A 342 -0.88 5.51 18.29
CA ILE A 342 0.56 5.76 18.36
C ILE A 342 1.21 5.60 16.97
N ALA A 343 0.85 4.56 16.20
CA ALA A 343 1.37 4.39 14.84
C ALA A 343 0.98 5.58 13.94
N THR A 344 -0.27 6.03 13.98
CA THR A 344 -0.72 7.22 13.23
C THR A 344 0.05 8.47 13.65
N ALA A 345 0.25 8.68 14.96
CA ALA A 345 1.02 9.81 15.48
C ALA A 345 2.50 9.77 15.05
N LEU A 346 3.14 8.60 15.02
CA LEU A 346 4.51 8.44 14.54
C LEU A 346 4.64 8.75 13.04
N VAL A 347 3.70 8.30 12.22
CA VAL A 347 3.65 8.58 10.78
C VAL A 347 3.39 10.07 10.52
N PHE A 348 2.50 10.71 11.30
CA PHE A 348 2.26 12.15 11.26
C PHE A 348 3.50 12.97 11.62
N VAL A 349 4.18 12.64 12.73
CA VAL A 349 5.42 13.30 13.15
C VAL A 349 6.52 13.14 12.10
N ALA A 350 6.62 11.97 11.46
CA ALA A 350 7.55 11.76 10.36
C ALA A 350 7.22 12.60 9.10
N GLY A 351 5.94 12.89 8.83
CA GLY A 351 5.53 13.79 7.74
C GLY A 351 5.70 15.28 8.03
N VAL A 352 5.50 15.70 9.29
CA VAL A 352 5.87 17.05 9.75
C VAL A 352 7.38 17.26 9.70
N ALA A 353 8.18 16.20 9.89
CA ALA A 353 9.64 16.22 9.76
C ALA A 353 10.15 16.02 8.31
N GLY A 354 9.28 15.98 7.30
CA GLY A 354 9.66 15.72 5.89
C GLY A 354 10.23 14.32 5.60
N ALA A 355 10.28 13.45 6.61
CA ALA A 355 10.91 12.13 6.52
C ALA A 355 9.97 11.06 5.94
N TYR A 356 8.65 11.25 5.99
CA TYR A 356 7.70 10.24 5.51
C TYR A 356 6.32 10.80 5.07
N PRO A 357 5.75 10.39 3.92
CA PRO A 357 4.43 10.85 3.46
C PRO A 357 3.28 10.63 4.47
N PHE A 358 2.68 11.72 4.95
CA PHE A 358 1.41 11.68 5.70
C PHE A 358 0.22 11.85 4.75
N GLY A 359 -0.82 11.02 4.87
CA GLY A 359 -2.05 11.18 4.09
C GLY A 359 -2.06 10.73 2.64
N GLY A 360 -0.92 10.23 2.14
CA GLY A 360 -0.71 10.10 0.71
C GLY A 360 -1.38 8.89 0.06
N LEU A 361 -0.90 8.56 -1.15
CA LEU A 361 -1.35 7.37 -1.88
C LEU A 361 -1.27 6.11 -1.00
N MET A 362 -2.30 5.27 -1.09
CA MET A 362 -2.54 4.11 -0.22
C MET A 362 -1.29 3.24 0.01
N ARG A 363 -0.44 3.08 -1.01
CA ARG A 363 0.84 2.37 -0.91
C ARG A 363 1.65 2.71 0.34
N HIS A 364 1.67 3.97 0.75
CA HIS A 364 2.48 4.45 1.86
C HIS A 364 2.02 3.86 3.21
N GLN A 365 0.75 4.07 3.59
CA GLN A 365 0.25 3.70 4.93
C GLN A 365 -0.78 2.56 4.93
N SER A 366 -0.82 1.76 3.86
CA SER A 366 -1.50 0.46 3.78
C SER A 366 -1.37 -0.40 5.04
N MET A 367 -0.22 -0.34 5.73
CA MET A 367 0.02 -1.08 6.98
C MET A 367 -0.84 -0.61 8.18
N LEU A 368 -1.44 0.59 8.13
CA LEU A 368 -2.40 1.04 9.15
C LEU A 368 -3.79 0.42 8.96
N LEU A 369 -4.12 -0.10 7.77
CA LEU A 369 -5.44 -0.64 7.43
C LEU A 369 -5.95 -1.70 8.43
N PRO A 370 -5.17 -2.72 8.87
CA PRO A 370 -5.66 -3.70 9.84
C PRO A 370 -5.98 -3.09 11.21
N LEU A 371 -5.24 -2.05 11.64
CA LEU A 371 -5.49 -1.39 12.92
C LEU A 371 -6.72 -0.48 12.88
N TYR A 372 -6.91 0.25 11.78
CA TYR A 372 -8.11 1.05 11.56
C TYR A 372 -9.36 0.18 11.40
N LEU A 373 -9.27 -0.92 10.65
CA LEU A 373 -10.38 -1.85 10.49
C LEU A 373 -10.72 -2.56 11.81
N ALA A 374 -9.73 -2.83 12.67
CA ALA A 374 -9.98 -3.35 14.01
C ALA A 374 -10.76 -2.33 14.87
N ILE A 375 -10.42 -1.04 14.82
CA ILE A 375 -11.19 0.02 15.51
C ILE A 375 -12.65 0.04 15.04
N ILE A 376 -12.88 0.02 13.73
CA ILE A 376 -14.23 0.03 13.15
C ILE A 376 -15.03 -1.18 13.66
N VAL A 377 -14.49 -2.39 13.52
CA VAL A 377 -15.19 -3.61 13.94
C VAL A 377 -15.42 -3.65 15.46
N LEU A 378 -14.49 -3.14 16.28
CA LEU A 378 -14.67 -3.03 17.73
C LEU A 378 -15.76 -2.02 18.11
N ALA A 379 -15.95 -0.95 17.33
CA ALA A 379 -17.03 -0.01 17.53
C ALA A 379 -18.40 -0.57 17.09
N LEU A 380 -18.44 -1.31 15.97
CA LEU A 380 -19.63 -2.04 15.51
C LEU A 380 -20.05 -3.10 16.54
N ASP A 381 -19.10 -3.82 17.14
CA ASP A 381 -19.32 -4.76 18.26
C ASP A 381 -19.91 -4.10 19.50
N LEU A 382 -19.44 -2.89 19.86
CA LEU A 382 -20.05 -2.12 20.94
C LEU A 382 -21.50 -1.74 20.61
N VAL A 383 -21.80 -1.23 19.41
CA VAL A 383 -23.18 -0.91 18.99
C VAL A 383 -24.06 -2.17 19.02
N TRP A 384 -23.59 -3.26 18.42
CA TRP A 384 -24.27 -4.56 18.38
C TRP A 384 -24.67 -5.06 19.77
N SER A 385 -23.77 -4.92 20.76
CA SER A 385 -24.04 -5.35 22.14
C SER A 385 -25.18 -4.59 22.84
N HIS A 386 -25.64 -3.47 22.28
CA HIS A 386 -26.81 -2.73 22.75
C HIS A 386 -28.08 -2.99 21.91
N LEU A 387 -27.97 -3.65 20.75
CA LEU A 387 -29.10 -4.01 19.89
C LEU A 387 -29.82 -5.26 20.42
N HIS A 388 -30.78 -5.07 21.32
CA HIS A 388 -31.53 -6.15 21.98
C HIS A 388 -32.48 -6.92 21.04
N SER A 389 -32.81 -6.37 19.86
CA SER A 389 -33.75 -6.97 18.91
C SER A 389 -33.04 -7.59 17.72
N ARG A 390 -33.33 -8.85 17.43
CA ARG A 390 -32.80 -9.60 16.28
C ARG A 390 -33.09 -8.92 14.93
N ARG A 391 -34.21 -8.18 14.82
CA ARG A 391 -34.54 -7.38 13.62
C ARG A 391 -33.64 -6.15 13.47
N LEU A 392 -33.30 -5.47 14.57
CA LEU A 392 -32.38 -4.32 14.55
C LEU A 392 -30.95 -4.78 14.25
N GLN A 393 -30.53 -5.92 14.82
CA GLN A 393 -29.29 -6.60 14.48
C GLN A 393 -29.21 -6.92 12.97
N GLN A 394 -30.23 -7.55 12.40
CA GLN A 394 -30.28 -7.84 10.95
C GLN A 394 -30.22 -6.57 10.10
N ALA A 395 -31.01 -5.55 10.42
CA ALA A 395 -30.99 -4.27 9.70
C ALA A 395 -29.63 -3.56 9.79
N PHE A 396 -28.97 -3.61 10.95
CA PHE A 396 -27.63 -3.05 11.16
C PHE A 396 -26.57 -3.78 10.33
N SER A 397 -26.54 -5.11 10.35
CA SER A 397 -25.62 -5.88 9.48
C SER A 397 -25.84 -5.58 8.01
N LEU A 398 -27.10 -5.52 7.55
CA LEU A 398 -27.43 -5.19 6.15
C LEU A 398 -26.99 -3.77 5.78
N ALA A 399 -27.14 -2.79 6.68
CA ALA A 399 -26.68 -1.42 6.46
C ALA A 399 -25.14 -1.34 6.34
N VAL A 400 -24.39 -2.05 7.18
CA VAL A 400 -22.92 -2.08 7.12
C VAL A 400 -22.42 -2.80 5.86
N VAL A 401 -23.02 -3.94 5.48
CA VAL A 401 -22.70 -4.62 4.22
C VAL A 401 -23.04 -3.74 3.01
N GLY A 402 -24.20 -3.07 3.03
CA GLY A 402 -24.61 -2.14 1.97
C GLY A 402 -23.66 -0.95 1.83
N PHE A 403 -23.21 -0.37 2.94
CA PHE A 403 -22.21 0.71 2.94
C PHE A 403 -20.86 0.25 2.34
N ALA A 404 -20.41 -0.95 2.69
CA ALA A 404 -19.14 -1.51 2.21
C ALA A 404 -19.18 -1.83 0.70
N LEU A 405 -20.26 -2.47 0.24
CA LEU A 405 -20.49 -2.73 -1.19
C LEU A 405 -20.67 -1.44 -1.99
N PHE A 406 -21.34 -0.43 -1.43
CA PHE A 406 -21.42 0.91 -2.03
C PHE A 406 -20.06 1.60 -2.10
N GLY A 407 -19.20 1.42 -1.09
CA GLY A 407 -17.82 1.92 -1.09
C GLY A 407 -16.96 1.27 -2.18
N LEU A 408 -17.05 -0.06 -2.33
CA LEU A 408 -16.38 -0.80 -3.39
C LEU A 408 -16.86 -0.37 -4.79
N PHE A 409 -18.18 -0.27 -4.98
CA PHE A 409 -18.78 0.22 -6.22
C PHE A 409 -18.37 1.66 -6.54
N ARG A 410 -18.41 2.57 -5.54
CA ARG A 410 -17.96 3.96 -5.70
C ARG A 410 -16.51 4.02 -6.14
N ALA A 411 -15.61 3.35 -5.43
CA ALA A 411 -14.19 3.35 -5.76
C ALA A 411 -13.95 2.81 -7.18
N HIS A 412 -14.54 1.68 -7.54
CA HIS A 412 -14.42 1.12 -8.90
C HIS A 412 -15.08 1.98 -9.99
N ALA A 413 -16.06 2.82 -9.66
CA ALA A 413 -16.68 3.75 -10.61
C ALA A 413 -15.93 5.08 -10.76
N THR A 414 -15.17 5.52 -9.74
CA THR A 414 -14.37 6.77 -9.79
C THR A 414 -12.93 6.53 -10.22
N ASP A 415 -12.37 5.37 -9.87
CA ASP A 415 -11.02 4.93 -10.20
C ASP A 415 -11.04 3.40 -10.40
N PRO A 416 -11.25 2.89 -11.62
CA PRO A 416 -11.54 1.48 -11.91
C PRO A 416 -10.34 0.55 -11.73
N VAL A 417 -9.89 0.38 -10.47
CA VAL A 417 -8.73 -0.39 -10.00
C VAL A 417 -7.36 0.32 -10.18
N GLY A 418 -7.34 1.63 -9.91
CA GLY A 418 -6.13 2.38 -9.50
C GLY A 418 -5.09 2.58 -10.60
N GLU A 419 -3.85 2.87 -10.18
CA GLU A 419 -2.67 3.08 -11.05
C GLU A 419 -2.34 1.90 -11.98
N ALA A 420 -2.96 0.73 -11.78
CA ALA A 420 -2.83 -0.43 -12.65
C ALA A 420 -3.85 -0.45 -13.81
N HIS A 421 -4.91 0.37 -13.74
CA HIS A 421 -6.06 0.30 -14.63
C HIS A 421 -6.54 1.66 -15.17
N THR A 422 -6.15 2.80 -14.56
CA THR A 422 -6.24 4.12 -15.20
C THR A 422 -5.55 4.04 -16.56
N GLY A 423 -6.33 4.14 -17.65
CA GLY A 423 -5.88 3.75 -18.98
C GLY A 423 -4.56 4.42 -19.37
N GLY A 424 -3.54 3.62 -19.70
CA GLY A 424 -2.17 4.08 -19.99
C GLY A 424 -2.01 4.88 -21.30
N VAL A 425 -3.10 5.40 -21.85
CA VAL A 425 -3.22 6.15 -23.11
C VAL A 425 -4.29 7.23 -22.87
N ARG A 426 -3.92 8.51 -22.95
CA ARG A 426 -4.88 9.63 -22.87
C ARG A 426 -5.81 9.65 -24.10
N PRO A 427 -7.06 10.15 -23.99
CA PRO A 427 -7.98 10.25 -25.13
C PRO A 427 -7.41 10.94 -26.38
N GLU A 428 -6.57 11.97 -26.21
CA GLU A 428 -5.88 12.68 -27.29
C GLU A 428 -5.03 11.75 -28.17
N ILE A 429 -4.38 10.75 -27.55
CA ILE A 429 -3.54 9.77 -28.23
C ILE A 429 -4.41 8.79 -29.03
N THR A 430 -5.56 8.38 -28.48
CA THR A 430 -6.55 7.56 -29.20
C THR A 430 -7.07 8.27 -30.45
N ALA A 431 -7.30 9.58 -30.38
CA ALA A 431 -7.71 10.38 -31.55
C ALA A 431 -6.62 10.43 -32.64
N ALA A 432 -5.34 10.41 -32.26
CA ALA A 432 -4.20 10.39 -33.20
C ALA A 432 -4.00 9.03 -33.93
N PHE A 433 -4.71 7.97 -33.52
CA PHE A 433 -4.68 6.66 -34.18
C PHE A 433 -5.82 6.42 -35.19
N ALA A 434 -6.76 7.36 -35.34
CA ALA A 434 -7.78 7.31 -36.38
C ALA A 434 -7.12 7.24 -37.78
N CYS A 435 -7.49 6.24 -38.58
CA CYS A 435 -6.67 5.79 -39.71
C CYS A 435 -6.30 6.87 -40.74
N ASP A 436 -5.00 7.15 -40.90
CA ASP A 436 -4.46 8.01 -41.96
C ASP A 436 -3.45 7.28 -42.88
N SER A 437 -3.57 7.62 -44.17
CA SER A 437 -2.77 7.43 -45.41
C SER A 437 -1.79 6.25 -45.61
N GLY A 438 -1.69 5.28 -44.71
CA GLY A 438 -1.07 3.97 -44.97
C GLY A 438 0.46 3.95 -45.17
N GLN A 439 1.18 5.04 -44.92
CA GLN A 439 2.65 5.03 -44.84
C GLN A 439 3.14 4.62 -43.44
N GLN A 440 4.30 3.97 -43.36
CA GLN A 440 4.96 3.63 -42.08
C GLN A 440 5.51 4.87 -41.37
N ALA A 441 4.64 5.53 -40.60
CA ALA A 441 4.99 6.59 -39.66
C ALA A 441 5.40 6.04 -38.28
N VAL A 442 6.31 6.74 -37.61
CA VAL A 442 6.71 6.51 -36.21
C VAL A 442 6.37 7.76 -35.40
N TYR A 443 5.48 7.65 -34.42
CA TYR A 443 4.97 8.79 -33.63
C TYR A 443 5.80 9.08 -32.37
N ILE A 444 5.73 10.29 -31.79
CA ILE A 444 6.45 10.64 -30.54
C ILE A 444 5.61 11.48 -29.56
N GLU A 445 5.48 11.06 -28.28
CA GLU A 445 4.76 11.70 -27.14
C GLU A 445 5.10 10.91 -25.81
N GLY A 446 5.18 11.42 -24.55
CA GLY A 446 6.19 11.01 -23.52
C GLY A 446 5.95 10.10 -22.24
N ARG A 447 6.85 9.09 -21.98
CA ARG A 447 7.04 8.07 -20.84
C ARG A 447 6.57 6.56 -20.94
N ALA A 448 7.48 5.56 -21.14
CA ALA A 448 7.55 4.09 -20.75
C ALA A 448 8.62 3.14 -21.48
N LEU A 449 9.58 2.48 -20.78
CA LEU A 449 10.88 1.96 -21.36
C LEU A 449 10.96 0.50 -21.91
N TYR A 450 10.00 -0.36 -21.56
CA TYR A 450 10.22 -1.82 -21.51
C TYR A 450 10.51 -2.56 -22.84
N PRO A 451 9.82 -2.29 -23.97
CA PRO A 451 9.95 -3.11 -25.19
C PRO A 451 11.33 -3.11 -25.84
N LEU A 452 12.06 -2.00 -25.76
CA LEU A 452 13.35 -1.84 -26.44
C LEU A 452 14.42 -2.81 -25.89
N TYR A 453 14.40 -3.06 -24.58
CA TYR A 453 15.37 -3.93 -23.91
C TYR A 453 15.18 -5.40 -24.30
N ALA A 454 13.92 -5.84 -24.40
CA ALA A 454 13.57 -7.18 -24.88
C ALA A 454 13.97 -7.38 -26.36
N ALA A 455 13.70 -6.39 -27.22
CA ALA A 455 14.04 -6.45 -28.64
C ALA A 455 15.56 -6.45 -28.89
N ALA A 456 16.33 -5.66 -28.12
CA ALA A 456 17.78 -5.62 -28.22
C ALA A 456 18.44 -6.93 -27.73
N TYR A 457 17.97 -7.47 -26.60
CA TYR A 457 18.43 -8.75 -26.06
C TYR A 457 18.13 -9.91 -27.02
N ALA A 458 16.93 -9.96 -27.60
CA ALA A 458 16.54 -10.96 -28.59
C ALA A 458 17.37 -10.90 -29.90
N LYS A 459 17.99 -9.76 -30.21
CA LYS A 459 18.93 -9.59 -31.33
C LYS A 459 20.41 -9.72 -30.93
N GLY A 460 20.71 -10.15 -29.70
CA GLY A 460 22.08 -10.37 -29.22
C GLY A 460 22.88 -9.08 -28.97
N ILE A 461 22.22 -7.92 -28.89
CA ILE A 461 22.88 -6.62 -28.71
C ILE A 461 23.28 -6.46 -27.23
N ALA A 462 24.52 -6.80 -26.91
CA ALA A 462 25.08 -6.67 -25.57
C ALA A 462 25.47 -5.20 -25.28
N PHE A 463 24.68 -4.51 -24.46
CA PHE A 463 25.03 -3.18 -23.93
C PHE A 463 26.22 -3.27 -22.97
N ARG A 464 27.45 -3.06 -23.48
CA ARG A 464 28.63 -2.83 -22.66
C ARG A 464 28.62 -1.41 -22.09
N THR A 465 28.34 -1.26 -20.80
CA THR A 465 28.57 -0.03 -20.04
C THR A 465 30.06 0.12 -19.69
N THR A 466 30.90 0.32 -20.70
CA THR A 466 32.31 0.68 -20.54
C THR A 466 32.58 1.95 -21.36
N LEU A 467 32.55 3.10 -20.69
CA LEU A 467 33.00 4.36 -21.27
C LEU A 467 34.52 4.40 -21.25
N THR A 468 35.13 4.29 -22.43
CA THR A 468 36.50 4.75 -22.66
C THR A 468 36.48 6.20 -23.13
N ASP A 469 37.51 6.95 -22.77
CA ASP A 469 37.82 8.24 -23.39
C ASP A 469 38.05 8.09 -24.91
N GLN A 470 38.11 9.20 -25.67
CA GLN A 470 38.52 9.19 -27.08
C GLN A 470 39.91 8.58 -27.27
N ASP A 471 40.81 8.73 -26.27
CA ASP A 471 42.14 8.12 -26.26
C ASP A 471 42.18 6.67 -25.71
N GLY A 472 41.02 6.03 -25.51
CA GLY A 472 40.92 4.59 -25.25
C GLY A 472 41.28 4.11 -23.84
N VAL A 473 41.61 5.03 -22.92
CA VAL A 473 41.86 4.71 -21.50
C VAL A 473 40.52 4.43 -20.79
N PRO A 474 40.41 3.39 -19.94
CA PRO A 474 39.23 3.19 -19.11
C PRO A 474 39.09 4.31 -18.08
N VAL A 475 37.98 5.05 -18.12
CA VAL A 475 37.65 6.05 -17.10
C VAL A 475 36.90 5.35 -15.96
N GLU A 476 37.58 5.08 -14.85
CA GLU A 476 36.89 4.81 -13.59
C GLU A 476 36.16 6.08 -13.16
N VAL A 477 34.86 6.17 -13.48
CA VAL A 477 33.99 7.20 -12.92
C VAL A 477 33.82 6.88 -11.43
N PRO A 478 34.35 7.71 -10.50
CA PRO A 478 34.18 7.45 -9.09
C PRO A 478 32.69 7.54 -8.75
N TYR A 479 32.15 6.53 -8.06
CA TYR A 479 30.77 6.52 -7.58
C TYR A 479 30.59 7.54 -6.44
N GLY A 480 30.49 8.82 -6.80
CA GLY A 480 30.43 9.95 -5.90
C GLY A 480 29.61 11.10 -6.48
N THR A 481 28.42 11.32 -5.91
CA THR A 481 27.66 12.58 -5.91
C THR A 481 27.58 13.37 -7.23
N GLY A 482 26.54 13.16 -8.03
CA GLY A 482 26.23 14.10 -9.11
C GLY A 482 25.24 13.60 -10.14
N TRP A 483 24.20 14.41 -10.37
CA TRP A 483 23.20 14.25 -11.41
C TRP A 483 23.83 14.09 -12.80
N PHE A 484 23.42 13.07 -13.57
CA PHE A 484 23.75 12.99 -14.99
C PHE A 484 23.07 14.13 -15.74
N ASN A 485 23.87 15.04 -16.31
CA ASN A 485 23.37 16.10 -17.18
C ASN A 485 24.42 16.37 -18.27
N GLY A 486 24.24 15.73 -19.44
CA GLY A 486 25.19 15.74 -20.55
C GLY A 486 25.30 14.38 -21.23
N LEU A 487 25.15 14.39 -22.56
CA LEU A 487 24.95 13.22 -23.45
C LEU A 487 23.62 12.49 -23.19
N ILE A 488 22.84 12.30 -24.27
CA ILE A 488 21.42 11.93 -24.20
C ILE A 488 21.30 10.46 -23.78
N HIS A 489 20.72 10.19 -22.62
CA HIS A 489 20.69 8.86 -22.02
C HIS A 489 19.40 8.13 -22.42
N PRO A 490 19.43 6.82 -22.75
CA PRO A 490 18.22 6.02 -23.00
C PRO A 490 17.21 5.91 -21.85
N ARG A 491 17.41 6.60 -20.72
CA ARG A 491 16.47 6.68 -19.59
C ARG A 491 15.49 7.84 -19.73
N ASP A 492 15.75 8.75 -20.66
CA ASP A 492 14.92 9.91 -21.00
C ASP A 492 13.94 9.60 -22.14
N TRP A 493 14.04 8.41 -22.75
CA TRP A 493 13.31 7.99 -23.95
C TRP A 493 12.83 6.55 -23.82
N ASP A 494 11.76 6.24 -24.53
CA ASP A 494 10.86 5.13 -24.25
C ASP A 494 10.12 4.77 -25.56
N VAL A 495 9.74 3.50 -25.81
CA VAL A 495 9.29 3.05 -27.15
C VAL A 495 8.29 1.89 -27.11
N PHE A 496 7.27 1.90 -27.99
CA PHE A 496 6.31 0.81 -28.23
C PHE A 496 6.13 0.48 -29.72
N THR A 497 5.41 -0.62 -30.01
CA THR A 497 4.73 -0.86 -31.28
C THR A 497 3.26 -1.20 -31.01
N MET A 498 2.34 -0.59 -31.75
CA MET A 498 0.88 -0.68 -31.58
C MET A 498 0.22 -0.90 -32.94
N LYS A 499 -0.93 -1.59 -33.01
CA LYS A 499 -1.75 -1.58 -34.22
C LYS A 499 -2.67 -0.35 -34.22
N ASP A 500 -2.78 0.31 -35.36
CA ASP A 500 -3.85 1.28 -35.59
C ASP A 500 -5.22 0.58 -35.74
N ASP A 501 -6.32 1.35 -35.76
CA ASP A 501 -7.68 0.82 -35.94
C ASP A 501 -7.87 0.08 -37.28
N CYS A 502 -6.95 0.27 -38.22
CA CYS A 502 -6.87 -0.42 -39.50
C CYS A 502 -5.93 -1.65 -39.47
N GLY A 503 -5.48 -2.08 -38.29
CA GLY A 503 -4.73 -3.31 -38.04
C GLY A 503 -3.24 -3.28 -38.42
N SER A 504 -2.68 -2.12 -38.76
CA SER A 504 -1.30 -1.97 -39.23
C SER A 504 -0.36 -1.59 -38.09
N ASP A 505 0.82 -2.22 -38.04
CA ASP A 505 1.79 -2.00 -36.95
C ASP A 505 2.51 -0.64 -37.09
N ARG A 506 2.40 0.19 -36.05
CA ARG A 506 2.98 1.54 -35.90
C ARG A 506 3.94 1.56 -34.71
N THR A 507 5.10 2.18 -34.85
CA THR A 507 6.03 2.39 -33.73
C THR A 507 5.81 3.76 -33.09
N VAL A 508 5.95 3.87 -31.78
CA VAL A 508 5.77 5.13 -31.03
C VAL A 508 6.93 5.30 -30.04
N ILE A 509 7.44 6.52 -29.88
CA ILE A 509 8.57 6.91 -29.02
C ILE A 509 8.10 7.96 -27.99
N ARG A 510 8.80 8.15 -26.88
CA ARG A 510 8.28 8.82 -25.68
C ARG A 510 9.38 9.58 -24.88
N ASP A 511 9.65 10.88 -25.12
CA ASP A 511 10.58 11.70 -24.26
C ASP A 511 9.97 11.99 -22.87
N ARG A 512 10.74 11.93 -21.79
CA ARG A 512 10.25 12.14 -20.41
C ARG A 512 10.19 13.58 -19.92
N ARG A 513 10.79 14.55 -20.61
CA ARG A 513 11.15 15.87 -20.04
C ARG A 513 10.19 16.98 -20.48
N ARG A 514 9.73 17.83 -19.54
CA ARG A 514 9.04 19.10 -19.87
C ARG A 514 10.08 20.08 -20.45
N TRP A 515 10.10 20.23 -21.77
CA TRP A 515 10.84 21.29 -22.47
C TRP A 515 9.85 22.10 -23.29
N ALA A 516 9.91 23.44 -23.20
CA ALA A 516 9.36 24.28 -24.25
C ALA A 516 10.24 24.09 -25.50
N LEU A 517 9.71 23.39 -26.52
CA LEU A 517 10.35 23.36 -27.83
C LEU A 517 10.39 24.79 -28.39
N PRO A 518 11.52 25.25 -28.95
CA PRO A 518 11.53 26.50 -29.69
C PRO A 518 10.47 26.50 -30.80
N ASP A 519 9.86 27.65 -31.05
CA ASP A 519 8.91 27.84 -32.16
C ASP A 519 9.60 27.76 -33.53
N GLY A 520 10.91 28.00 -33.57
CA GLY A 520 11.76 27.79 -34.74
C GLY A 520 12.35 26.36 -34.82
N PRO A 521 12.79 25.92 -36.02
CA PRO A 521 13.47 24.63 -36.17
C PRO A 521 14.83 24.62 -35.47
N ASP A 522 15.02 23.68 -34.54
CA ASP A 522 16.34 23.42 -33.94
C ASP A 522 17.09 22.35 -34.76
N ALA A 523 18.14 22.76 -35.47
CA ALA A 523 18.99 21.87 -36.25
C ALA A 523 19.65 20.73 -35.42
N ARG A 524 19.74 20.87 -34.09
CA ARG A 524 20.15 19.76 -33.22
C ARG A 524 19.05 18.70 -33.09
N LEU A 525 17.78 19.09 -33.07
CA LEU A 525 16.67 18.15 -33.01
C LEU A 525 16.56 17.40 -34.35
N ASP A 526 16.57 18.12 -35.47
CA ASP A 526 16.47 17.49 -36.81
C ASP A 526 17.61 16.48 -37.07
N SER A 527 18.86 16.81 -36.69
CA SER A 527 19.98 15.87 -36.79
C SER A 527 19.86 14.67 -35.86
N GLN A 528 19.25 14.81 -34.68
CA GLN A 528 18.98 13.70 -33.76
C GLN A 528 17.85 12.80 -34.26
N LEU A 529 16.80 13.37 -34.86
CA LEU A 529 15.68 12.62 -35.43
C LEU A 529 16.11 11.82 -36.68
N GLU A 530 16.93 12.39 -37.58
CA GLU A 530 17.49 11.62 -38.71
C GLU A 530 18.49 10.54 -38.25
N ALA A 531 19.30 10.80 -37.21
CA ALA A 531 20.18 9.78 -36.62
C ALA A 531 19.38 8.62 -35.99
N LEU A 532 18.29 8.92 -35.28
CA LEU A 532 17.38 7.94 -34.69
C LEU A 532 16.65 7.11 -35.77
N LYS A 533 16.13 7.78 -36.79
CA LYS A 533 15.49 7.19 -37.99
C LYS A 533 16.44 6.22 -38.71
N ALA A 534 17.70 6.62 -38.91
CA ALA A 534 18.74 5.79 -39.49
C ALA A 534 19.11 4.58 -38.60
N ALA A 535 19.20 4.77 -37.28
CA ALA A 535 19.49 3.68 -36.33
C ALA A 535 18.33 2.66 -36.20
N LEU A 536 17.09 3.10 -36.38
CA LEU A 536 15.89 2.25 -36.37
C LEU A 536 15.57 1.64 -37.74
N GLY A 537 16.14 2.16 -38.83
CA GLY A 537 15.91 1.68 -40.20
C GLY A 537 14.52 2.01 -40.76
N VAL A 538 13.89 3.09 -40.29
CA VAL A 538 12.52 3.49 -40.67
C VAL A 538 12.51 4.58 -41.73
N ALA A 539 11.53 4.53 -42.65
CA ALA A 539 11.48 5.44 -43.80
C ALA A 539 11.09 6.88 -43.41
N ALA A 540 10.20 7.04 -42.43
CA ALA A 540 9.70 8.31 -41.94
C ALA A 540 9.53 8.29 -40.41
N LEU A 541 9.51 9.49 -39.81
CA LEU A 541 9.37 9.73 -38.38
C LEU A 541 8.52 10.99 -38.22
N GLN A 542 7.48 10.96 -37.38
CA GLN A 542 6.43 11.97 -37.31
C GLN A 542 6.25 12.44 -35.86
N VAL A 543 6.78 13.62 -35.55
CA VAL A 543 6.70 14.20 -34.19
C VAL A 543 5.35 14.86 -34.00
N ILE A 544 4.55 14.36 -33.04
CA ILE A 544 3.33 15.04 -32.60
C ILE A 544 3.72 16.03 -31.51
N ARG A 545 3.49 17.32 -31.74
CA ARG A 545 3.49 18.31 -30.66
C ARG A 545 2.10 18.30 -30.02
N LEU A 546 1.99 17.80 -28.79
CA LEU A 546 0.81 18.12 -27.97
C LEU A 546 0.82 19.63 -27.66
N PRO A 547 -0.33 20.31 -27.60
CA PRO A 547 -0.41 21.65 -27.03
C PRO A 547 -0.04 21.62 -25.53
N PRO A 548 0.39 22.74 -24.95
CA PRO A 548 0.43 22.88 -23.49
C PRO A 548 -0.97 22.65 -22.89
N GLU A 549 -1.03 22.16 -21.66
CA GLU A 549 -2.30 21.90 -20.97
C GLU A 549 -3.00 23.25 -20.69
N GLU A 550 -4.23 23.43 -21.18
CA GLU A 550 -4.89 24.75 -21.23
C GLU A 550 -5.09 25.41 -19.85
N GLU A 551 -5.08 24.63 -18.76
CA GLU A 551 -5.11 25.12 -17.38
C GLU A 551 -3.92 26.07 -17.04
N ASP A 552 -2.75 25.91 -17.66
CA ASP A 552 -1.63 26.85 -17.50
C ASP A 552 -1.90 28.16 -18.29
N ALA A 553 -2.58 28.08 -19.44
CA ALA A 553 -2.81 29.23 -20.34
C ALA A 553 -3.89 30.19 -19.83
N GLU A 554 -5.00 29.67 -19.29
CA GLU A 554 -6.03 30.52 -18.66
C GLU A 554 -5.50 31.25 -17.40
N SER A 555 -4.41 30.77 -16.80
CA SER A 555 -3.80 31.39 -15.62
C SER A 555 -3.09 32.73 -15.90
N GLU A 556 -2.60 32.95 -17.14
CA GLU A 556 -1.95 34.21 -17.52
C GLU A 556 -2.90 35.21 -18.21
N THR A 557 -3.96 34.74 -18.89
CA THR A 557 -4.93 35.61 -19.58
C THR A 557 -6.03 36.11 -18.65
N GLY A 558 -5.70 37.05 -17.77
CA GLY A 558 -6.62 37.65 -16.79
C GLY A 558 -7.82 38.41 -17.39
N ALA A 559 -8.87 37.68 -17.76
CA ALA A 559 -10.18 38.21 -18.18
C ALA A 559 -11.30 37.37 -17.54
N GLY A 560 -11.85 37.85 -16.42
CA GLY A 560 -12.63 37.00 -15.51
C GLY A 560 -13.99 36.52 -16.02
N SER A 561 -14.19 35.21 -15.99
CA SER A 561 -15.48 34.58 -15.64
C SER A 561 -15.56 34.42 -14.11
N GLY A 562 -16.76 34.52 -13.54
CA GLY A 562 -16.95 34.53 -12.08
C GLY A 562 -17.40 33.20 -11.49
N ASP A 563 -17.21 33.07 -10.18
CA ASP A 563 -17.96 32.19 -9.27
C ASP A 563 -17.85 30.65 -9.45
N GLU A 564 -16.63 30.14 -9.64
CA GLU A 564 -16.15 29.11 -8.69
C GLU A 564 -14.94 29.62 -7.91
N PRO A 565 -15.00 29.74 -6.57
CA PRO A 565 -13.79 29.94 -5.78
C PRO A 565 -12.92 28.68 -5.91
N PRO A 566 -11.59 28.79 -6.06
CA PRO A 566 -10.72 27.65 -6.35
C PRO A 566 -10.91 26.55 -5.29
N GLY A 567 -11.62 25.49 -5.70
CA GLY A 567 -12.21 24.54 -4.78
C GLY A 567 -11.11 23.88 -3.96
N ALA A 568 -11.17 24.04 -2.63
CA ALA A 568 -10.10 23.70 -1.69
C ALA A 568 -9.91 22.18 -1.48
N ARG A 569 -9.69 21.44 -2.58
CA ARG A 569 -9.02 20.14 -2.60
C ARG A 569 -7.80 20.29 -1.70
N CYS A 570 -7.72 19.52 -0.61
CA CYS A 570 -6.54 19.46 0.25
C CYS A 570 -5.28 19.40 -0.62
N PRO A 571 -4.43 20.45 -0.67
CA PRO A 571 -3.41 20.63 -1.70
C PRO A 571 -2.15 19.82 -1.37
N ILE A 572 -2.35 18.51 -1.23
CA ILE A 572 -1.43 17.53 -1.79
C ILE A 572 -1.33 17.88 -3.28
N ARG A 573 -0.36 18.75 -3.63
CA ARG A 573 -0.10 19.17 -5.01
C ARG A 573 0.11 17.93 -5.88
N ARG A 574 -0.70 17.80 -6.93
CA ARG A 574 -0.52 16.79 -7.99
C ARG A 574 0.06 17.48 -9.21
#